data_AF-A0A5K1J8H2-F1
#
_entry.id   AF-A0A5K1J8H2-F1
#
_cell.length_a   1.000
_cell.length_b   1.000
_cell.length_c   1.000
_cell.angle_alpha   90.00
_cell.angle_beta   90.00
_cell.angle_gamma   90.00
#
_symmetry.space_group_name_H-M   'P 1'
#
loop_
_entity.id
_entity.type
_entity.pdbx_description
1 polymer ?
#
loop_
_entity_poly.entity_id
_entity_poly.type
_entity_poly.pdbx_seq_one_letter_code
_entity_poly.pdbx_strand_id
1 'polypeptide(L)'
;MAKHIDHIEWLDNVDTLDTDLGKTVVRELLLCSPALEVSARSEGWISRFGINDSDDAEILFNELTRDVRVVKSAGYRYATSAGEVERLLCAEGLMSGEFWNAASFIVYTVPNDAKTQVNKAVAAATDGNTLLKDKKKALVKDKYLQVDALFRHLRNAIAHGAFQIKEIRRDRRICVFQDASNSGDLSARLVIKEKTLREWIAAFRRYEQEGV
;
A
#
# COMPACT_ATOMS: atom_id res chain seq x y z
N MET A 1 4.30 21.72 -17.81
CA MET A 1 4.66 20.96 -16.61
C MET A 1 5.22 19.64 -17.07
N ALA A 2 6.46 19.32 -16.67
CA ALA A 2 7.00 17.98 -16.83
C ALA A 2 6.05 16.99 -16.12
N LYS A 3 5.72 15.86 -16.72
CA LYS A 3 4.93 14.83 -16.03
C LYS A 3 5.84 14.22 -14.97
N HIS A 4 5.31 13.83 -13.80
CA HIS A 4 6.15 13.37 -12.68
C HIS A 4 7.02 12.12 -12.99
N ILE A 5 6.74 11.41 -14.10
CA ILE A 5 7.61 10.40 -14.72
C ILE A 5 9.01 10.95 -15.07
N ASP A 6 9.14 12.26 -15.31
CA ASP A 6 10.38 12.93 -15.73
C ASP A 6 11.39 13.11 -14.58
N HIS A 7 11.03 12.80 -13.33
CA HIS A 7 11.90 12.99 -12.15
C HIS A 7 12.61 11.71 -11.68
N ILE A 8 12.46 10.60 -12.39
CA ILE A 8 12.98 9.29 -11.97
C ILE A 8 13.60 8.59 -13.17
N GLU A 9 14.85 8.14 -13.04
CA GLU A 9 15.43 7.14 -13.93
C GLU A 9 14.70 5.81 -13.73
N TRP A 10 13.67 5.58 -14.53
CA TRP A 10 13.03 4.27 -14.64
C TRP A 10 13.85 3.40 -15.60
N LEU A 11 14.68 2.54 -15.03
CA LEU A 11 15.22 1.37 -15.71
C LEU A 11 15.03 0.20 -14.78
N ASP A 12 13.89 -0.49 -14.88
CA ASP A 12 13.82 -1.85 -14.35
C ASP A 12 14.23 -2.80 -15.45
N ASN A 13 15.45 -3.32 -15.30
CA ASN A 13 15.97 -4.44 -16.04
C ASN A 13 15.26 -5.71 -15.52
N VAL A 14 14.82 -6.58 -16.44
CA VAL A 14 14.21 -7.89 -16.17
C VAL A 14 14.98 -8.69 -15.10
N ASP A 15 16.29 -8.47 -15.00
CA ASP A 15 17.19 -9.09 -14.02
C ASP A 15 16.82 -8.83 -12.54
N THR A 16 16.17 -7.71 -12.20
CA THR A 16 15.76 -7.44 -10.79
C THR A 16 14.60 -8.33 -10.35
N LEU A 17 13.73 -8.71 -11.29
CA LEU A 17 12.57 -9.57 -11.06
C LEU A 17 12.94 -11.06 -11.04
N ASP A 18 14.02 -11.47 -11.71
CA ASP A 18 14.53 -12.86 -11.66
C ASP A 18 15.33 -13.16 -10.38
N THR A 19 14.90 -12.60 -9.27
CA THR A 19 15.41 -12.88 -7.92
C THR A 19 14.33 -13.56 -7.08
N ASP A 20 14.70 -14.25 -6.01
CA ASP A 20 13.74 -14.80 -5.04
C ASP A 20 12.79 -13.71 -4.50
N LEU A 21 13.34 -12.54 -4.18
CA LEU A 21 12.56 -11.39 -3.73
C LEU A 21 11.60 -10.90 -4.83
N GLY A 22 12.11 -10.68 -6.04
CA GLY A 22 11.30 -10.22 -7.17
C GLY A 22 10.11 -11.14 -7.47
N LYS A 23 10.37 -12.45 -7.55
CA LYS A 23 9.33 -13.47 -7.74
C LYS A 23 8.31 -13.46 -6.59
N THR A 24 8.77 -13.31 -5.35
CA THR A 24 7.89 -13.25 -4.19
C THR A 24 7.01 -12.00 -4.22
N VAL A 25 7.56 -10.82 -4.54
CA VAL A 25 6.81 -9.57 -4.66
C VAL A 25 5.73 -9.67 -5.74
N VAL A 26 6.10 -10.15 -6.94
CA VAL A 26 5.13 -10.33 -8.03
C VAL A 26 4.03 -11.32 -7.64
N ARG A 27 4.39 -12.45 -7.02
CA ARG A 27 3.40 -13.44 -6.60
C ARG A 27 2.43 -12.87 -5.56
N GLU A 28 2.95 -12.31 -4.47
CA GLU A 28 2.14 -11.98 -3.30
C GLU A 28 1.42 -10.64 -3.42
N LEU A 29 2.03 -9.65 -4.08
CA LEU A 29 1.51 -8.28 -4.15
C LEU A 29 0.84 -7.94 -5.49
N LEU A 30 1.18 -8.62 -6.58
CA LEU A 30 0.50 -8.44 -7.87
C LEU A 30 -0.50 -9.57 -8.13
N LEU A 31 -0.02 -10.81 -8.27
CA LEU A 31 -0.87 -11.93 -8.70
C LEU A 31 -1.88 -12.34 -7.64
N CYS A 32 -1.46 -12.42 -6.38
CA CYS A 32 -2.31 -12.74 -5.24
C CYS A 32 -2.62 -11.48 -4.42
N SER A 33 -2.64 -10.28 -5.02
CA SER A 33 -2.79 -9.03 -4.27
C SER A 33 -3.95 -9.08 -3.25
N PRO A 34 -3.74 -8.65 -1.99
CA PRO A 34 -4.82 -8.55 -1.01
C PRO A 34 -5.80 -7.40 -1.27
N ALA A 35 -5.55 -6.49 -2.20
CA ALA A 35 -6.51 -5.41 -2.48
C ALA A 35 -7.87 -5.99 -2.96
N LEU A 36 -8.96 -5.35 -2.54
CA LEU A 36 -10.32 -5.81 -2.84
C LEU A 36 -10.60 -5.73 -4.35
N GLU A 37 -11.14 -6.82 -4.91
CA GLU A 37 -11.59 -6.94 -6.31
C GLU A 37 -10.53 -6.63 -7.40
N VAL A 38 -9.22 -6.73 -7.12
CA VAL A 38 -8.16 -6.48 -8.13
C VAL A 38 -7.41 -7.72 -8.61
N SER A 39 -7.59 -8.85 -7.94
CA SER A 39 -6.93 -10.11 -8.29
C SER A 39 -7.98 -11.22 -8.38
N ALA A 40 -7.86 -12.05 -9.42
CA ALA A 40 -8.66 -13.28 -9.54
C ALA A 40 -8.15 -14.42 -8.62
N ARG A 41 -7.00 -14.24 -7.96
CA ARG A 41 -6.35 -15.24 -7.09
C ARG A 41 -6.43 -14.88 -5.60
N SER A 42 -7.22 -13.87 -5.25
CA SER A 42 -7.41 -13.40 -3.89
C SER A 42 -8.82 -12.84 -3.77
N GLU A 43 -9.54 -13.23 -2.73
CA GLU A 43 -10.85 -12.66 -2.39
C GLU A 43 -10.73 -11.29 -1.71
N GLY A 44 -9.49 -10.78 -1.59
CA GLY A 44 -9.17 -9.55 -0.91
C GLY A 44 -8.93 -9.74 0.59
N TRP A 45 -8.29 -8.75 1.20
CA TRP A 45 -7.69 -8.83 2.53
C TRP A 45 -8.69 -9.12 3.65
N ILE A 46 -9.97 -8.77 3.47
CA ILE A 46 -11.02 -9.06 4.44
C ILE A 46 -11.23 -10.57 4.58
N SER A 47 -11.56 -11.25 3.47
CA SER A 47 -11.76 -12.70 3.46
C SER A 47 -10.43 -13.43 3.69
N ARG A 48 -9.37 -13.01 2.97
CA ARG A 48 -8.06 -13.64 2.99
C ARG A 48 -7.41 -13.70 4.38
N PHE A 49 -7.64 -12.70 5.21
CA PHE A 49 -7.03 -12.59 6.54
C PHE A 49 -8.06 -12.69 7.67
N GLY A 50 -9.29 -13.12 7.40
CA GLY A 50 -10.31 -13.33 8.42
C GLY A 50 -10.67 -12.08 9.23
N ILE A 51 -10.78 -10.92 8.58
CA ILE A 51 -11.04 -9.62 9.24
C ILE A 51 -12.52 -9.52 9.62
N ASN A 52 -12.79 -9.40 10.92
CA ASN A 52 -14.14 -9.33 11.46
C ASN A 52 -14.57 -7.90 11.78
N ASP A 53 -13.64 -7.04 12.19
CA ASP A 53 -13.94 -5.68 12.60
C ASP A 53 -12.79 -4.67 12.38
N SER A 54 -12.95 -3.47 12.96
CA SER A 54 -11.96 -2.40 12.86
C SER A 54 -10.67 -2.68 13.61
N ASP A 55 -10.71 -3.50 14.66
CA ASP A 55 -9.57 -3.79 15.52
C ASP A 55 -8.64 -4.75 14.77
N ASP A 56 -9.19 -5.77 14.10
CA ASP A 56 -8.46 -6.64 13.16
C ASP A 56 -7.80 -5.82 12.04
N ALA A 57 -8.56 -4.91 11.43
CA ALA A 57 -8.03 -4.02 10.38
C ALA A 57 -6.92 -3.08 10.92
N GLU A 58 -7.03 -2.64 12.16
CA GLU A 58 -6.00 -1.84 12.83
C GLU A 58 -4.74 -2.65 13.15
N ILE A 59 -4.87 -3.88 13.62
CA ILE A 59 -3.75 -4.81 13.83
C ILE A 59 -3.00 -5.02 12.51
N LEU A 60 -3.72 -5.31 11.43
CA LEU A 60 -3.12 -5.48 10.11
C LEU A 60 -2.42 -4.20 9.63
N PHE A 61 -3.04 -3.04 9.77
CA PHE A 61 -2.41 -1.77 9.38
C PHE A 61 -1.16 -1.47 10.21
N ASN A 62 -1.19 -1.78 11.52
CA ASN A 62 -0.04 -1.60 12.40
C ASN A 62 1.10 -2.55 12.04
N GLU A 63 0.82 -3.80 11.65
CA GLU A 63 1.85 -4.72 11.15
C GLU A 63 2.49 -4.19 9.85
N LEU A 64 1.66 -3.66 8.94
CA LEU A 64 2.11 -3.03 7.69
C LEU A 64 2.86 -1.70 7.90
N THR A 65 2.86 -1.14 9.11
CA THR A 65 3.48 0.18 9.38
C THR A 65 4.43 0.20 10.56
N ARG A 66 4.64 -0.92 11.25
CA ARG A 66 5.48 -1.07 12.45
C ARG A 66 6.87 -0.43 12.30
N ASP A 67 7.54 -0.74 11.19
CA ASP A 67 8.91 -0.29 10.90
C ASP A 67 8.97 0.71 9.72
N VAL A 68 7.83 1.32 9.39
CA VAL A 68 7.68 2.19 8.21
C VAL A 68 6.95 3.47 8.58
N ARG A 69 7.60 4.61 8.36
CA ARG A 69 7.00 5.90 8.66
C ARG A 69 5.90 6.26 7.67
N VAL A 70 4.67 6.43 8.14
CA VAL A 70 3.57 6.98 7.33
C VAL A 70 3.65 8.51 7.34
N VAL A 71 4.00 9.11 6.20
CA VAL A 71 4.05 10.57 6.04
C VAL A 71 2.67 11.09 5.71
N LYS A 72 2.19 12.05 6.50
CA LYS A 72 0.82 12.57 6.43
C LYS A 72 0.74 13.95 7.07
N SER A 73 -0.26 14.73 6.70
CA SER A 73 -0.57 16.00 7.36
C SER A 73 -1.09 15.80 8.77
N ALA A 74 -0.82 16.77 9.65
CA ALA A 74 -1.31 16.76 11.03
C ALA A 74 -2.85 16.69 11.07
N GLY A 75 -3.38 15.80 11.91
CA GLY A 75 -4.83 15.57 12.01
C GLY A 75 -5.43 14.68 10.92
N TYR A 76 -4.65 14.29 9.90
CA TYR A 76 -5.08 13.38 8.84
C TYR A 76 -4.48 11.98 9.02
N ARG A 77 -5.08 11.01 8.32
CA ARG A 77 -4.63 9.60 8.32
C ARG A 77 -3.74 9.26 7.12
N TYR A 78 -3.91 9.98 6.02
CA TYR A 78 -3.22 9.87 4.73
C TYR A 78 -3.39 11.20 3.96
N ALA A 79 -2.76 11.34 2.80
CA ALA A 79 -2.91 12.54 1.97
C ALA A 79 -4.30 12.60 1.31
N THR A 80 -4.98 13.73 1.41
CA THR A 80 -6.33 13.95 0.86
C THR A 80 -6.37 14.04 -0.67
N SER A 81 -5.23 14.26 -1.32
CA SER A 81 -5.10 14.34 -2.78
C SER A 81 -3.69 14.00 -3.26
N ALA A 82 -3.52 13.76 -4.57
CA ALA A 82 -2.20 13.60 -5.18
C ALA A 82 -1.31 14.85 -5.02
N GLY A 83 -1.88 16.05 -5.16
CA GLY A 83 -1.15 17.29 -4.88
C GLY A 83 -0.68 17.41 -3.41
N GLU A 84 -1.38 16.79 -2.46
CA GLU A 84 -0.89 16.70 -1.08
C GLU A 84 0.23 15.67 -0.92
N VAL A 85 0.20 14.55 -1.65
CA VAL A 85 1.31 13.58 -1.67
C VAL A 85 2.60 14.27 -2.11
N GLU A 86 2.54 15.05 -3.19
CA GLU A 86 3.69 15.82 -3.68
C GLU A 86 4.19 16.83 -2.63
N ARG A 87 3.28 17.62 -2.02
CA ARG A 87 3.67 18.58 -0.98
C ARG A 87 4.34 17.91 0.21
N LEU A 88 3.83 16.77 0.67
CA LEU A 88 4.41 16.01 1.78
C LEU A 88 5.79 15.46 1.44
N LEU A 89 5.97 14.91 0.24
CA LEU A 89 7.28 14.46 -0.23
C LEU A 89 8.28 15.62 -0.35
N CYS A 90 7.83 16.78 -0.84
CA CYS A 90 8.68 17.96 -0.98
C CYS A 90 9.13 18.49 0.38
N ALA A 91 8.21 18.61 1.35
CA ALA A 91 8.51 19.07 2.71
C ALA A 91 9.54 18.18 3.44
N GLU A 92 9.61 16.90 3.07
CA GLU A 92 10.52 15.91 3.64
C GLU A 92 11.81 15.72 2.84
N GLY A 93 11.99 16.45 1.72
CA GLY A 93 13.13 16.28 0.83
C GLY A 93 13.14 14.94 0.09
N LEU A 94 11.98 14.31 -0.10
CA LEU A 94 11.81 12.97 -0.67
C LEU A 94 11.37 12.99 -2.14
N MET A 95 11.35 14.14 -2.80
CA MET A 95 10.90 14.28 -4.19
C MET A 95 11.91 13.76 -5.21
N SER A 96 13.21 13.98 -4.97
CA SER A 96 14.29 13.72 -5.92
C SER A 96 15.54 13.14 -5.24
N GLY A 97 16.57 12.86 -6.04
CA GLY A 97 17.83 12.30 -5.56
C GLY A 97 17.68 10.86 -5.06
N GLU A 98 18.56 10.45 -4.15
CA GLU A 98 18.53 9.12 -3.54
C GLU A 98 17.55 9.06 -2.35
N PHE A 99 16.30 9.49 -2.55
CA PHE A 99 15.27 9.52 -1.49
C PHE A 99 15.08 8.15 -0.80
N TRP A 100 15.40 7.05 -1.50
CA TRP A 100 15.39 5.70 -0.96
C TRP A 100 16.45 5.43 0.12
N ASN A 101 17.46 6.29 0.27
CA ASN A 101 18.51 6.16 1.29
C ASN A 101 18.12 6.74 2.66
N ALA A 102 17.03 7.50 2.77
CA ALA A 102 16.64 8.17 4.01
C ALA A 102 16.18 7.19 5.10
N ALA A 103 15.05 6.51 4.86
CA ALA A 103 14.45 5.51 5.75
C ALA A 103 13.30 4.81 5.01
N SER A 104 12.68 3.81 5.64
CA SER A 104 11.42 3.26 5.12
C SER A 104 10.27 4.22 5.41
N PHE A 105 9.51 4.56 4.37
CA PHE A 105 8.36 5.46 4.47
C PHE A 105 7.25 5.11 3.48
N ILE A 106 6.04 5.60 3.75
CA ILE A 106 4.88 5.50 2.89
C ILE A 106 4.19 6.87 2.87
N VAL A 107 3.95 7.39 1.67
CA VAL A 107 3.08 8.56 1.42
C VAL A 107 2.05 8.13 0.39
N TYR A 108 0.77 8.32 0.66
CA TYR A 108 -0.28 7.88 -0.25
C TYR A 108 -1.57 8.68 -0.05
N THR A 109 -2.40 8.70 -1.10
CA THR A 109 -3.80 9.12 -1.03
C THR A 109 -4.73 7.90 -1.13
N VAL A 110 -6.03 8.07 -0.95
CA VAL A 110 -7.00 6.97 -1.13
C VAL A 110 -7.68 7.12 -2.49
N PRO A 111 -7.45 6.21 -3.45
CA PRO A 111 -8.05 6.27 -4.78
C PRO A 111 -9.55 6.02 -4.71
N ASN A 112 -10.29 6.51 -5.72
CA ASN A 112 -11.76 6.36 -5.75
C ASN A 112 -12.20 4.89 -5.80
N ASP A 113 -11.44 4.03 -6.46
CA ASP A 113 -11.74 2.60 -6.51
C ASP A 113 -11.67 1.96 -5.12
N ALA A 114 -10.67 2.30 -4.30
CA ALA A 114 -10.60 1.84 -2.92
C ALA A 114 -11.83 2.30 -2.12
N LYS A 115 -12.29 3.54 -2.31
CA LYS A 115 -13.53 4.04 -1.69
C LYS A 115 -14.74 3.22 -2.10
N THR A 116 -14.88 2.92 -3.39
CA THR A 116 -15.97 2.13 -3.93
C THR A 116 -15.98 0.72 -3.34
N GLN A 117 -14.83 0.03 -3.36
CA GLN A 117 -14.77 -1.36 -2.91
C GLN A 117 -14.91 -1.50 -1.39
N VAL A 118 -14.29 -0.62 -0.61
CA VAL A 118 -14.49 -0.62 0.85
C VAL A 118 -15.93 -0.29 1.21
N ASN A 119 -16.59 0.65 0.51
CA ASN A 119 -18.00 0.94 0.77
C ASN A 119 -18.89 -0.28 0.52
N LYS A 120 -18.66 -1.02 -0.57
CA LYS A 120 -19.41 -2.25 -0.85
C LYS A 120 -19.17 -3.31 0.23
N ALA A 121 -17.92 -3.55 0.60
CA ALA A 121 -17.57 -4.55 1.61
C ALA A 121 -18.19 -4.21 2.98
N VAL A 122 -18.08 -2.95 3.42
CA VAL A 122 -18.71 -2.47 4.65
C VAL A 122 -20.24 -2.55 4.56
N ALA A 123 -20.84 -2.16 3.43
CA ALA A 123 -22.29 -2.27 3.25
C ALA A 123 -22.77 -3.71 3.40
N ALA A 124 -22.14 -4.66 2.68
CA ALA A 124 -22.45 -6.08 2.76
C ALA A 124 -22.30 -6.66 4.18
N ALA A 125 -21.30 -6.21 4.94
CA ALA A 125 -21.12 -6.61 6.34
C ALA A 125 -22.16 -5.97 7.30
N THR A 126 -22.70 -4.79 6.96
CA THR A 126 -23.70 -4.09 7.79
C THR A 126 -25.16 -4.42 7.43
N ASP A 127 -25.41 -5.02 6.28
CA ASP A 127 -26.75 -5.43 5.86
C ASP A 127 -27.29 -6.48 6.84
N GLY A 128 -28.26 -6.08 7.65
CA GLY A 128 -28.89 -6.92 8.69
C GLY A 128 -28.54 -6.55 10.14
N ASN A 129 -27.63 -5.60 10.40
CA ASN A 129 -27.23 -5.24 11.77
C ASN A 129 -27.31 -3.72 12.05
N THR A 130 -28.51 -3.26 12.42
CA THR A 130 -28.85 -1.84 12.71
C THR A 130 -28.15 -1.25 13.93
N LEU A 131 -27.42 -2.05 14.72
CA LEU A 131 -26.75 -1.63 15.95
C LEU A 131 -25.39 -0.94 15.73
N LEU A 132 -24.83 -0.99 14.52
CA LEU A 132 -23.60 -0.29 14.17
C LEU A 132 -23.88 1.22 14.01
N LYS A 133 -23.89 1.93 15.15
CA LYS A 133 -23.98 3.40 15.23
C LYS A 133 -23.07 4.06 14.18
N ASP A 134 -23.55 5.08 13.48
CA ASP A 134 -22.88 5.75 12.36
C ASP A 134 -21.40 6.10 12.60
N LYS A 135 -21.04 6.50 13.83
CA LYS A 135 -19.65 6.78 14.22
C LYS A 135 -18.75 5.54 14.18
N LYS A 136 -19.24 4.39 14.64
CA LYS A 136 -18.50 3.11 14.55
C LYS A 136 -18.33 2.70 13.09
N LYS A 137 -19.39 2.84 12.28
CA LYS A 137 -19.35 2.57 10.84
C LYS A 137 -18.32 3.46 10.12
N ALA A 138 -18.24 4.74 10.47
CA ALA A 138 -17.25 5.67 9.92
C ALA A 138 -15.81 5.27 10.30
N LEU A 139 -15.56 4.92 11.56
CA LEU A 139 -14.24 4.48 12.02
C LEU A 139 -13.78 3.18 11.34
N VAL A 140 -14.68 2.19 11.23
CA VAL A 140 -14.44 0.94 10.49
C VAL A 140 -14.04 1.26 9.05
N LYS A 141 -14.83 2.10 8.37
CA LYS A 141 -14.57 2.50 7.00
C LYS A 141 -13.20 3.16 6.84
N ASP A 142 -12.82 4.06 7.74
CA ASP A 142 -11.54 4.77 7.64
C ASP A 142 -10.33 3.81 7.69
N LYS A 143 -10.33 2.84 8.59
CA LYS A 143 -9.25 1.84 8.69
C LYS A 143 -9.22 0.93 7.47
N TYR A 144 -10.40 0.49 7.00
CA TYR A 144 -10.50 -0.33 5.80
C TYR A 144 -9.97 0.39 4.56
N LEU A 145 -10.23 1.70 4.45
CA LEU A 145 -9.68 2.54 3.38
C LEU A 145 -8.16 2.62 3.43
N GLN A 146 -7.55 2.74 4.62
CA GLN A 146 -6.10 2.78 4.76
C GLN A 146 -5.43 1.47 4.30
N VAL A 147 -5.98 0.34 4.73
CA VAL A 147 -5.46 -0.99 4.37
C VAL A 147 -5.63 -1.25 2.87
N ASP A 148 -6.84 -1.06 2.34
CA ASP A 148 -7.08 -1.33 0.91
C ASP A 148 -6.27 -0.40 0.00
N ALA A 149 -6.17 0.89 0.34
CA ALA A 149 -5.36 1.84 -0.44
C ALA A 149 -3.89 1.44 -0.47
N LEU A 150 -3.34 0.96 0.65
CA LEU A 150 -1.96 0.52 0.73
C LEU A 150 -1.70 -0.69 -0.19
N PHE A 151 -2.52 -1.73 -0.10
CA PHE A 151 -2.41 -2.90 -0.98
C PHE A 151 -2.61 -2.54 -2.45
N ARG A 152 -3.56 -1.64 -2.74
CA ARG A 152 -3.88 -1.22 -4.11
C ARG A 152 -2.73 -0.46 -4.74
N HIS A 153 -2.11 0.48 -4.02
CA HIS A 153 -0.94 1.20 -4.52
C HIS A 153 0.26 0.29 -4.73
N LEU A 154 0.52 -0.66 -3.83
CA LEU A 154 1.56 -1.68 -4.02
C LEU A 154 1.32 -2.49 -5.30
N ARG A 155 0.09 -2.98 -5.51
CA ARG A 155 -0.28 -3.74 -6.69
C ARG A 155 -0.12 -2.92 -7.97
N ASN A 156 -0.64 -1.70 -7.97
CA ASN A 156 -0.63 -0.84 -9.15
C ASN A 156 0.78 -0.42 -9.54
N ALA A 157 1.64 -0.12 -8.56
CA ALA A 157 3.05 0.15 -8.81
C ALA A 157 3.71 -1.00 -9.58
N ILE A 158 3.47 -2.25 -9.18
CA ILE A 158 4.02 -3.42 -9.88
C ILE A 158 3.35 -3.58 -11.26
N ALA A 159 2.01 -3.47 -11.33
CA ALA A 159 1.25 -3.68 -12.56
C ALA A 159 1.59 -2.66 -13.66
N HIS A 160 1.98 -1.44 -13.28
CA HIS A 160 2.35 -0.37 -14.18
C HIS A 160 3.88 -0.25 -14.39
N GLY A 161 4.67 -1.16 -13.82
CA GLY A 161 6.14 -1.12 -13.93
C GLY A 161 6.80 0.04 -13.16
N ALA A 162 6.08 0.67 -12.23
CA ALA A 162 6.56 1.75 -11.37
C ALA A 162 7.08 1.22 -10.01
N PHE A 163 7.83 0.12 -10.06
CA PHE A 163 8.44 -0.56 -8.93
C PHE A 163 9.94 -0.76 -9.21
N GLN A 164 10.79 -0.79 -8.19
CA GLN A 164 12.21 -1.13 -8.29
C GLN A 164 12.72 -1.84 -7.03
N ILE A 165 13.67 -2.76 -7.19
CA ILE A 165 14.47 -3.32 -6.09
C ILE A 165 15.89 -2.77 -6.22
N LYS A 166 16.28 -1.90 -5.29
CA LYS A 166 17.61 -1.27 -5.27
C LYS A 166 18.53 -1.92 -4.25
N GLU A 167 19.73 -2.28 -4.66
CA GLU A 167 20.81 -2.66 -3.74
C GLU A 167 21.52 -1.39 -3.24
N ILE A 168 21.41 -1.10 -1.94
CA ILE A 168 22.04 0.08 -1.32
C ILE A 168 23.48 -0.25 -0.87
N ARG A 169 23.68 -1.46 -0.34
CA ARG A 169 24.97 -2.02 0.08
C ARG A 169 24.92 -3.53 -0.15
N ARG A 170 26.08 -4.20 -0.12
CA ARG A 170 26.14 -5.67 -0.05
C ARG A 170 25.15 -6.16 1.02
N ASP A 171 24.21 -6.98 0.60
CA ASP A 171 23.16 -7.60 1.43
C ASP A 171 22.07 -6.66 2.00
N ARG A 172 21.98 -5.41 1.52
CA ARG A 172 20.86 -4.52 1.86
C ARG A 172 20.15 -4.05 0.60
N ARG A 173 18.94 -4.58 0.41
CA ARG A 173 18.02 -4.13 -0.64
C ARG A 173 16.84 -3.34 -0.10
N ILE A 174 16.36 -2.43 -0.93
CA ILE A 174 15.16 -1.64 -0.69
C ILE A 174 14.22 -1.75 -1.88
N CYS A 175 12.95 -1.86 -1.59
CA CYS A 175 11.86 -1.91 -2.54
C CYS A 175 11.24 -0.52 -2.63
N VAL A 176 11.17 0.03 -3.83
CA VAL A 176 10.56 1.34 -4.11
C VAL A 176 9.33 1.11 -4.97
N PHE A 177 8.18 1.61 -4.54
CA PHE A 177 6.91 1.53 -5.26
C PHE A 177 6.38 2.95 -5.47
N GLN A 178 5.87 3.23 -6.66
CA GLN A 178 5.14 4.46 -6.95
C GLN A 178 3.88 4.15 -7.72
N ASP A 179 2.84 4.91 -7.44
CA ASP A 179 1.59 4.80 -8.16
C ASP A 179 1.10 6.19 -8.58
N ALA A 180 0.46 6.26 -9.74
CA ALA A 180 -0.10 7.48 -10.28
C ALA A 180 -1.63 7.44 -10.22
N SER A 181 -2.25 8.60 -10.02
CA SER A 181 -3.68 8.76 -10.21
C SER A 181 -4.04 8.58 -11.69
N ASN A 182 -5.34 8.49 -11.98
CA ASN A 182 -5.84 8.48 -13.36
C ASN A 182 -5.46 9.73 -14.17
N SER A 183 -5.17 10.85 -13.51
CA SER A 183 -4.66 12.08 -14.14
C SER A 183 -3.15 12.02 -14.44
N GLY A 184 -2.44 11.01 -13.94
CA GLY A 184 -0.98 10.86 -14.06
C GLY A 184 -0.19 11.53 -12.94
N ASP A 185 -0.86 12.04 -11.91
CA ASP A 185 -0.22 12.69 -10.76
C ASP A 185 0.27 11.65 -9.76
N LEU A 186 1.40 11.91 -9.08
CA LEU A 186 1.93 10.98 -8.08
C LEU A 186 0.93 10.81 -6.92
N SER A 187 0.36 9.62 -6.81
CA SER A 187 -0.68 9.29 -5.83
C SER A 187 -0.15 8.47 -4.65
N ALA A 188 0.98 7.80 -4.82
CA ALA A 188 1.68 7.15 -3.73
C ALA A 188 3.18 6.99 -4.00
N ARG A 189 3.97 6.99 -2.94
CA ARG A 189 5.38 6.58 -2.91
C ARG A 189 5.65 5.78 -1.64
N LEU A 190 6.16 4.56 -1.82
CA LEU A 190 6.50 3.66 -0.75
C LEU A 190 7.94 3.21 -0.91
N VAL A 191 8.68 3.25 0.19
CA VAL A 191 10.08 2.82 0.27
C VAL A 191 10.17 1.86 1.44
N ILE A 192 10.41 0.58 1.16
CA ILE A 192 10.30 -0.50 2.14
C ILE A 192 11.56 -1.35 2.06
N LYS A 193 12.23 -1.61 3.21
CA LYS A 193 13.38 -2.52 3.24
C LYS A 193 12.94 -3.94 2.88
N GLU A 194 13.81 -4.69 2.20
CA GLU A 194 13.54 -6.10 1.89
C GLU A 194 13.10 -6.90 3.13
N LYS A 195 13.81 -6.73 4.26
CA LYS A 195 13.48 -7.41 5.52
C LYS A 195 12.03 -7.14 5.94
N THR A 196 11.61 -5.89 5.95
CA THR A 196 10.25 -5.48 6.33
C THR A 196 9.21 -6.08 5.37
N LEU A 197 9.49 -6.08 4.07
CA LEU A 197 8.58 -6.65 3.08
C LEU A 197 8.44 -8.18 3.23
N ARG A 198 9.53 -8.87 3.53
CA ARG A 198 9.50 -10.32 3.83
C ARG A 198 8.72 -10.61 5.11
N GLU A 199 8.86 -9.78 6.14
CA GLU A 199 8.07 -9.89 7.37
C GLU A 199 6.57 -9.72 7.11
N TRP A 200 6.17 -8.76 6.26
CA TRP A 200 4.77 -8.63 5.85
C TRP A 200 4.25 -9.89 5.16
N ILE A 201 5.01 -10.43 4.21
CA ILE A 201 4.61 -11.63 3.47
C ILE A 201 4.51 -12.85 4.40
N ALA A 202 5.41 -12.97 5.37
CA ALA A 202 5.32 -13.99 6.41
C ALA A 202 4.06 -13.80 7.28
N ALA A 203 3.74 -12.56 7.66
CA ALA A 203 2.53 -12.25 8.40
C ALA A 203 1.26 -12.59 7.60
N PHE A 204 1.21 -12.29 6.30
CA PHE A 204 0.07 -12.65 5.44
C PHE A 204 -0.20 -14.15 5.47
N ARG A 205 0.84 -14.97 5.34
CA ARG A 205 0.72 -16.44 5.37
C ARG A 205 0.22 -16.97 6.72
N ARG A 206 0.60 -16.32 7.82
CA ARG A 206 0.08 -16.64 9.14
C ARG A 206 -1.40 -16.26 9.24
N TYR A 207 -1.76 -15.06 8.83
CA TYR A 207 -3.15 -14.58 8.87
C TYR A 207 -4.09 -15.37 7.94
N GLU A 208 -3.60 -15.92 6.84
CA GLU A 208 -4.37 -16.85 6.00
C GLU A 208 -4.77 -18.15 6.74
N GLN A 209 -4.00 -18.56 7.75
CA GLN A 209 -4.24 -19.80 8.50
C GLN A 209 -5.02 -19.53 9.79
N GLU A 210 -4.72 -18.42 10.45
CA GLU A 210 -5.15 -18.14 11.83
C GLU A 210 -6.20 -17.02 11.91
N GLY A 211 -6.40 -16.25 10.84
CA GLY A 211 -6.99 -14.91 10.94
C GLY A 211 -5.99 -13.90 11.51
N VAL A 212 -6.36 -12.61 11.48
CA VAL A 212 -5.63 -11.55 12.18
C VAL A 212 -5.84 -11.63 13.68
#